data_AF-A0A9J6H0S5-F1
#
_entry.id   AF-A0A9J6H0S5-F1
#
_cell.length_a   1.000
_cell.length_b   1.000
_cell.length_c   1.000
_cell.angle_alpha   90.00
_cell.angle_beta   90.00
_cell.angle_gamma   90.00
#
_symmetry.space_group_name_H-M   'P 1'
#
loop_
_entity.id
_entity.type
_entity.pdbx_description
1 polymer ?
#
loop_
_entity_poly.entity_id
_entity_poly.type
_entity_poly.pdbx_seq_one_letter_code
_entity_poly.pdbx_strand_id
1 'polypeptide(L)'
;MARKKFQSFSERLSNINIDVIHRVGPHRRATPFESETFLEEALNKWSELNCTEDFDKLRHDIGVEIHTLPQIVLRKDALLDIIKTQLGNLENKALDAVLDLTVALARDLQYDFYPSFPEVFRLVCGHLGTRDPELLERIFVCLSYLFKFLWRYMVKDIDLIFKLYVPLLGSQQKKYVRDFAAESFAFLLRKVTDKGKLVDMMLSYLETHPQNSDGIGRLLFEAVKGVKGQTHSCLDTVLPLALKRLDGSVCSAEFARRALQQTFTALGQHLAGSPENSSPVWNCLKVGLIFFGKKAPPEVYFLFFNSTWDKM
;
A
#
# COMPACT_ATOMS: atom_id res chain seq x y z
N MET A 1 -35.46 -10.54 5.56
CA MET A 1 -34.42 -11.20 4.74
C MET A 1 -33.89 -10.19 3.73
N ALA A 2 -32.65 -9.71 3.90
CA ALA A 2 -32.04 -8.83 2.90
C ALA A 2 -31.69 -9.65 1.64
N ARG A 3 -32.32 -9.32 0.52
CA ARG A 3 -32.09 -9.94 -0.79
C ARG A 3 -30.64 -9.64 -1.21
N LYS A 4 -29.77 -10.67 -1.28
CA LYS A 4 -28.38 -10.53 -1.76
C LYS A 4 -28.44 -10.04 -3.22
N LYS A 5 -28.12 -8.76 -3.45
CA LYS A 5 -28.01 -8.18 -4.79
C LYS A 5 -26.68 -8.65 -5.38
N PHE A 6 -26.71 -9.22 -6.58
CA PHE A 6 -25.49 -9.56 -7.31
C PHE A 6 -24.69 -8.28 -7.50
N GLN A 7 -23.44 -8.27 -7.02
CA GLN A 7 -22.47 -7.21 -7.27
C GLN A 7 -21.43 -7.78 -8.23
N SER A 8 -21.11 -7.03 -9.28
CA SER A 8 -20.03 -7.41 -10.19
C SER A 8 -18.69 -7.39 -9.45
N PHE A 9 -17.69 -8.08 -10.00
CA PHE A 9 -16.32 -8.08 -9.46
C PHE A 9 -15.79 -6.65 -9.27
N SER A 10 -16.06 -5.75 -10.22
CA SER A 10 -15.66 -4.35 -10.13
C SER A 10 -16.38 -3.58 -9.03
N GLU A 11 -17.67 -3.86 -8.81
CA GLU A 11 -18.48 -3.22 -7.76
C GLU A 11 -18.08 -3.69 -6.36
N ARG A 12 -17.82 -4.99 -6.19
CA ARG A 12 -17.28 -5.53 -4.92
C ARG A 12 -15.95 -4.85 -4.59
N LEU A 13 -15.08 -4.74 -5.58
CA LEU A 13 -13.74 -4.18 -5.42
C LEU A 13 -13.72 -2.68 -5.14
N SER A 14 -14.65 -1.90 -5.71
CA SER A 14 -14.86 -0.50 -5.32
C SER A 14 -15.46 -0.35 -3.91
N ASN A 15 -16.13 -1.39 -3.40
CA ASN A 15 -16.72 -1.43 -2.06
C ASN A 15 -15.76 -2.02 -1.01
N ILE A 16 -14.68 -2.69 -1.42
CA ILE A 16 -13.60 -3.13 -0.52
C ILE A 16 -12.95 -1.85 0.00
N ASN A 17 -13.38 -1.45 1.20
CA ASN A 17 -12.81 -0.32 1.88
C ASN A 17 -11.44 -0.74 2.41
N ILE A 18 -10.39 -0.43 1.63
CA ILE A 18 -8.96 -0.63 1.96
C ILE A 18 -8.55 0.23 3.18
N ASP A 19 -9.47 1.00 3.76
CA ASP A 19 -9.28 1.70 5.01
C ASP A 19 -9.29 0.78 6.26
N VAL A 20 -8.63 -0.38 6.17
CA VAL A 20 -8.27 -1.20 7.35
C VAL A 20 -7.29 -0.43 8.26
N ILE A 21 -6.55 0.51 7.67
CA ILE A 21 -5.54 1.34 8.34
C ILE A 21 -6.20 2.35 9.29
N HIS A 22 -7.33 2.98 8.92
CA HIS A 22 -8.11 3.86 9.81
C HIS A 22 -9.34 3.18 10.44
N ARG A 23 -9.71 1.96 10.06
CA ARG A 23 -10.70 1.16 10.79
C ARG A 23 -10.20 0.88 12.21
N VAL A 24 -10.79 1.62 13.15
CA VAL A 24 -10.96 1.17 14.53
C VAL A 24 -12.03 0.09 14.49
N GLY A 25 -11.63 -1.15 14.21
CA GLY A 25 -12.56 -2.28 14.30
C GLY A 25 -13.14 -2.37 15.72
N PRO A 26 -14.33 -2.98 15.90
CA PRO A 26 -14.92 -3.22 17.22
C PRO A 26 -14.10 -4.20 18.09
N HIS A 27 -12.91 -4.62 17.64
CA HIS A 27 -11.94 -5.41 18.40
C HIS A 27 -11.08 -4.51 19.32
N ARG A 28 -11.72 -3.57 20.03
CA ARG A 28 -11.40 -3.34 21.44
C ARG A 28 -12.15 -4.40 22.25
N ARG A 29 -11.88 -5.68 22.00
CA ARG A 29 -12.21 -6.73 22.97
C ARG A 29 -10.91 -7.06 23.65
N ALA A 30 -10.81 -6.60 24.89
CA ALA A 30 -9.78 -6.88 25.87
C ALA A 30 -8.33 -6.67 25.40
N THR A 31 -7.52 -5.96 26.19
CA THR A 31 -6.13 -6.39 26.34
C THR A 31 -6.13 -7.91 26.49
N PRO A 32 -5.47 -8.69 25.62
CA PRO A 32 -5.35 -10.12 25.84
C PRO A 32 -4.87 -10.31 27.29
N PHE A 33 -5.41 -11.31 27.99
CA PHE A 33 -4.72 -11.78 29.19
C PHE A 33 -3.25 -12.00 28.80
N GLU A 34 -2.30 -11.64 29.67
CA GLU A 34 -0.85 -11.61 29.38
C GLU A 34 -0.25 -12.94 28.86
N SER A 35 -1.07 -14.00 28.72
CA SER A 35 -0.73 -15.33 28.24
C SER A 35 -1.21 -15.67 26.81
N GLU A 36 -2.11 -14.91 26.18
CA GLU A 36 -2.70 -15.27 24.87
C GLU A 36 -1.97 -14.58 23.70
N THR A 37 -1.49 -15.38 22.73
CA THR A 37 -0.83 -14.85 21.51
C THR A 37 -1.81 -14.70 20.36
N PHE A 38 -1.56 -13.76 19.45
CA PHE A 38 -2.43 -13.58 18.29
C PHE A 38 -2.38 -14.80 17.36
N LEU A 39 -1.21 -15.44 17.25
CA LEU A 39 -1.03 -16.65 16.47
C LEU A 39 -1.87 -17.82 16.99
N GLU A 40 -1.88 -18.04 18.32
CA GLU A 40 -2.70 -19.08 18.94
C GLU A 40 -4.20 -18.80 18.74
N GLU A 41 -4.65 -17.55 18.95
CA GLU A 41 -6.04 -17.14 18.72
C GLU A 41 -6.47 -17.45 17.27
N ALA A 42 -5.63 -17.08 16.30
CA ALA A 42 -5.88 -17.35 14.90
C ALA A 42 -5.90 -18.86 14.60
N LEU A 43 -4.98 -19.63 15.17
CA LEU A 43 -4.92 -21.09 14.96
C LEU A 43 -6.16 -21.79 15.52
N ASN A 44 -6.62 -21.40 16.70
CA ASN A 44 -7.84 -21.93 17.32
C ASN A 44 -9.08 -21.58 16.48
N LYS A 45 -9.21 -20.32 16.07
CA LYS A 45 -10.28 -19.88 15.15
C LYS A 45 -10.32 -20.73 13.89
N TRP A 46 -9.19 -20.93 13.21
CA TRP A 46 -9.17 -21.68 11.95
C TRP A 46 -9.32 -23.19 12.14
N SER A 47 -8.98 -23.72 13.32
CA SER A 47 -9.28 -25.11 13.68
C SER A 47 -10.78 -25.40 13.76
N GLU A 48 -11.61 -24.38 14.04
CA GLU A 48 -13.07 -24.51 14.03
C GLU A 48 -13.69 -24.28 12.64
N LEU A 49 -13.01 -23.54 11.77
CA LEU A 49 -13.56 -23.05 10.50
C LEU A 49 -13.06 -23.79 9.25
N ASN A 50 -11.88 -24.41 9.29
CA ASN A 50 -11.24 -25.00 8.13
C ASN A 50 -10.97 -26.49 8.32
N CYS A 51 -11.60 -27.32 7.48
CA CYS A 51 -11.45 -28.77 7.49
C CYS A 51 -10.72 -29.29 6.24
N THR A 52 -9.84 -28.49 5.65
CA THR A 52 -9.04 -28.90 4.49
C THR A 52 -7.78 -29.63 4.92
N GLU A 53 -7.33 -30.59 4.11
CA GLU A 53 -6.05 -31.31 4.35
C GLU A 53 -4.85 -30.34 4.43
N ASP A 54 -4.90 -29.24 3.66
CA ASP A 54 -3.85 -28.22 3.69
C ASP A 54 -3.79 -27.51 5.06
N PHE A 55 -4.94 -27.27 5.68
CA PHE A 55 -5.00 -26.70 7.02
C PHE A 55 -4.56 -27.69 8.09
N ASP A 56 -4.97 -28.96 7.99
CA ASP A 56 -4.53 -30.01 8.92
C ASP A 56 -3.00 -30.16 8.91
N LYS A 57 -2.38 -30.12 7.73
CA LYS A 57 -0.91 -30.11 7.58
C LYS A 57 -0.29 -28.85 8.20
N LEU A 58 -0.82 -27.66 7.88
CA LEU A 58 -0.34 -26.39 8.46
C LEU A 58 -0.39 -26.42 9.99
N ARG A 59 -1.49 -26.89 10.58
CA ARG A 59 -1.67 -27.00 12.03
C ARG A 59 -0.70 -28.02 12.63
N HIS A 60 -0.49 -29.15 11.96
CA HIS A 60 0.48 -30.15 12.37
C HIS A 60 1.92 -29.58 12.38
N ASP A 61 2.31 -28.88 11.32
CA ASP A 61 3.64 -28.30 11.17
C ASP A 61 3.92 -27.18 12.20
N ILE A 62 2.92 -26.33 12.48
CA ILE A 62 3.01 -25.33 13.55
C ILE A 62 3.19 -26.03 14.91
N GLY A 63 2.48 -27.13 15.14
CA GLY A 63 2.56 -27.92 16.36
C GLY A 63 1.72 -27.36 17.50
N VAL A 64 1.48 -28.20 18.52
CA VAL A 64 0.58 -27.90 19.64
C VAL A 64 1.21 -27.03 20.72
N GLU A 65 2.52 -26.83 20.71
CA GLU A 65 3.25 -26.18 21.82
C GLU A 65 3.26 -24.65 21.76
N ILE A 66 2.63 -24.04 20.75
CA ILE A 66 2.67 -22.58 20.55
C ILE A 66 1.52 -21.92 21.30
N HIS A 67 1.74 -21.61 22.57
CA HIS A 67 0.76 -20.93 23.42
C HIS A 67 1.23 -19.53 23.85
N THR A 68 2.53 -19.38 24.07
CA THR A 68 3.10 -18.16 24.65
C THR A 68 4.07 -17.46 23.70
N LEU A 69 4.23 -16.15 23.87
CA LEU A 69 5.15 -15.36 23.04
C LEU A 69 6.61 -15.88 23.09
N PRO A 70 7.18 -16.30 24.24
CA PRO A 70 8.52 -16.88 24.27
C PRO A 70 8.67 -18.13 23.40
N GLN A 71 7.64 -18.98 23.30
CA GLN A 71 7.65 -20.16 22.43
C GLN A 71 7.63 -19.76 20.95
N ILE A 72 6.83 -18.75 20.58
CA ILE A 72 6.82 -18.17 19.23
C ILE A 72 8.21 -17.62 18.88
N VAL A 73 8.82 -16.84 19.78
CA VAL A 73 10.15 -16.25 19.57
C VAL A 73 11.22 -17.33 19.40
N LEU A 74 11.18 -18.39 20.23
CA LEU A 74 12.12 -19.51 20.15
C LEU A 74 12.04 -20.26 18.81
N ARG A 75 10.83 -20.40 18.25
CA ARG A 75 10.57 -21.13 17.00
C ARG A 75 10.35 -20.21 15.79
N LYS A 76 10.70 -18.92 15.89
CA LYS A 76 10.34 -17.90 14.88
C LYS A 76 10.77 -18.28 13.46
N ASP A 77 11.99 -18.80 13.29
CA ASP A 77 12.52 -19.13 11.96
C ASP A 77 11.75 -20.30 11.36
N ALA A 78 11.49 -21.35 12.14
CA ALA A 78 10.68 -22.49 11.70
C ALA A 78 9.24 -22.08 11.37
N LEU A 79 8.61 -21.24 12.20
CA LEU A 79 7.25 -20.74 11.94
C LEU A 79 7.18 -19.90 10.66
N LEU A 80 8.19 -19.04 10.43
CA LEU A 80 8.29 -18.25 9.22
C LEU A 80 8.47 -19.14 7.97
N ASP A 81 9.31 -20.17 8.05
CA ASP A 81 9.53 -21.10 6.95
C ASP A 81 8.28 -21.93 6.61
N ILE A 82 7.51 -22.35 7.63
CA ILE A 82 6.21 -23.00 7.44
C ILE A 82 5.26 -22.04 6.72
N ILE A 83 5.10 -20.81 7.21
CA ILE A 83 4.22 -19.81 6.58
C ILE A 83 4.64 -19.54 5.13
N LYS A 84 5.94 -19.37 4.86
CA LYS A 84 6.46 -19.15 3.50
C LYS A 84 6.16 -20.33 2.59
N THR A 85 6.36 -21.56 3.07
CA THR A 85 6.07 -22.78 2.32
C THR A 85 4.59 -22.83 1.94
N GLN A 86 3.71 -22.53 2.89
CA GLN A 86 2.26 -22.58 2.70
C GLN A 86 1.76 -21.45 1.78
N LEU A 87 2.33 -20.25 1.89
CA LEU A 87 2.08 -19.15 0.95
C LEU A 87 2.64 -19.41 -0.45
N GLY A 88 3.74 -20.17 -0.57
CA GLY A 88 4.35 -20.54 -1.86
C GLY A 88 3.51 -21.53 -2.65
N ASN A 89 2.60 -22.27 -2.00
CA ASN A 89 1.64 -23.12 -2.66
C ASN A 89 0.46 -22.29 -3.21
N LEU A 90 0.47 -22.01 -4.51
CA LEU A 90 -0.59 -21.25 -5.20
C LEU A 90 -1.95 -21.97 -5.24
N GLU A 91 -1.98 -23.28 -4.96
CA GLU A 91 -3.20 -24.09 -4.94
C GLU A 91 -3.68 -24.41 -3.52
N ASN A 92 -3.10 -23.75 -2.51
CA ASN A 92 -3.41 -24.00 -1.10
C ASN A 92 -4.88 -23.68 -0.78
N LYS A 93 -5.64 -24.71 -0.40
CA LYS A 93 -7.07 -24.61 -0.06
C LYS A 93 -7.32 -24.00 1.31
N ALA A 94 -6.27 -23.84 2.12
CA ALA A 94 -6.27 -23.18 3.42
C ALA A 94 -5.71 -21.76 3.38
N LEU A 95 -5.55 -21.15 2.20
CA LEU A 95 -4.89 -19.84 2.04
C LEU A 95 -5.49 -18.75 2.94
N ASP A 96 -6.80 -18.75 3.20
CA ASP A 96 -7.42 -17.79 4.12
C ASP A 96 -6.85 -17.88 5.54
N ALA A 97 -6.65 -19.10 6.02
CA ALA A 97 -6.05 -19.36 7.32
C ALA A 97 -4.58 -18.96 7.32
N VAL A 98 -3.85 -19.29 6.26
CA VAL A 98 -2.44 -18.91 6.10
C VAL A 98 -2.27 -17.39 6.11
N LEU A 99 -3.12 -16.64 5.40
CA LEU A 99 -3.09 -15.18 5.37
C LEU A 99 -3.34 -14.56 6.76
N ASP A 100 -4.32 -15.08 7.51
CA ASP A 100 -4.65 -14.60 8.86
C ASP A 100 -3.55 -14.94 9.88
N LEU A 101 -3.02 -16.17 9.83
CA LEU A 101 -1.88 -16.62 10.64
C LEU A 101 -0.62 -15.82 10.34
N THR A 102 -0.39 -15.44 9.08
CA THR A 102 0.73 -14.57 8.68
C THR A 102 0.63 -13.20 9.34
N VAL A 103 -0.57 -12.61 9.37
CA VAL A 103 -0.83 -11.32 10.04
C VAL A 103 -0.63 -11.44 11.54
N ALA A 104 -1.16 -12.51 12.14
CA ALA A 104 -1.03 -12.78 13.56
C ALA A 104 0.45 -12.92 13.99
N LEU A 105 1.21 -13.74 13.26
CA LEU A 105 2.65 -13.92 13.48
C LEU A 105 3.42 -12.60 13.35
N ALA A 106 3.11 -11.79 12.33
CA ALA A 106 3.73 -10.47 12.17
C ALA A 106 3.41 -9.50 13.33
N ARG A 107 2.22 -9.63 13.92
CA ARG A 107 1.80 -8.82 15.07
C ARG A 107 2.48 -9.24 16.37
N ASP A 108 2.66 -10.55 16.58
CA ASP A 108 3.37 -11.10 17.73
C ASP A 108 4.88 -10.79 17.66
N LEU A 109 5.53 -11.06 16.52
CA LEU A 109 6.98 -10.94 16.36
C LEU A 109 7.47 -9.52 16.01
N GLN A 110 6.69 -8.73 15.29
CA GLN A 110 7.03 -7.36 14.86
C GLN A 110 8.44 -7.21 14.27
N TYR A 111 9.39 -6.71 15.06
CA TYR A 111 10.78 -6.51 14.64
C TYR A 111 11.43 -7.83 14.19
N ASP A 112 11.15 -8.92 14.89
CA ASP A 112 11.68 -10.25 14.57
C ASP A 112 11.08 -10.85 13.29
N PHE A 113 9.88 -10.42 12.90
CA PHE A 113 9.26 -10.84 11.64
C PHE A 113 9.86 -10.10 10.44
N TYR A 114 10.21 -8.83 10.63
CA TYR A 114 10.50 -7.90 9.55
C TYR A 114 11.62 -8.34 8.58
N PRO A 115 12.71 -9.02 9.00
CA PRO A 115 13.68 -9.56 8.05
C PRO A 115 13.08 -10.49 6.99
N SER A 116 12.01 -11.23 7.32
CA SER A 116 11.29 -12.10 6.38
C SER A 116 10.18 -11.39 5.60
N PHE A 117 9.83 -10.15 5.96
CA PHE A 117 8.75 -9.40 5.32
C PHE A 117 8.90 -9.31 3.79
N PRO A 118 10.07 -8.98 3.19
CA PRO A 118 10.19 -8.86 1.75
C PRO A 118 9.84 -10.15 1.00
N GLU A 119 10.20 -11.30 1.55
CA GLU A 119 9.89 -12.61 0.97
C GLU A 119 8.41 -12.94 1.13
N VAL A 120 7.88 -12.83 2.35
CA VAL A 120 6.45 -13.05 2.64
C VAL A 120 5.57 -12.17 1.77
N PHE A 121 5.94 -10.89 1.61
CA PHE A 121 5.22 -9.96 0.75
C PHE A 121 5.14 -10.44 -0.70
N ARG A 122 6.26 -10.94 -1.27
CA ARG A 122 6.27 -11.48 -2.64
C ARG A 122 5.37 -12.70 -2.77
N LEU A 123 5.42 -13.59 -1.78
CA LEU A 123 4.58 -14.80 -1.77
C LEU A 123 3.09 -14.43 -1.70
N VAL A 124 2.70 -13.52 -0.81
CA VAL A 124 1.32 -13.00 -0.74
C VAL A 124 0.92 -12.34 -2.06
N CYS A 125 1.79 -11.52 -2.66
CA CYS A 125 1.53 -10.88 -3.94
C CYS A 125 1.38 -11.88 -5.11
N GLY A 126 1.99 -13.06 -5.03
CA GLY A 126 1.83 -14.14 -6.00
C GLY A 126 0.36 -14.56 -6.20
N HIS A 127 -0.48 -14.38 -5.16
CA HIS A 127 -1.90 -14.72 -5.19
C HIS A 127 -2.79 -13.62 -5.80
N LEU A 128 -2.28 -12.41 -6.06
CA LEU A 128 -3.06 -11.28 -6.62
C LEU A 128 -3.62 -11.55 -8.03
N GLY A 129 -3.13 -12.60 -8.70
CA GLY A 129 -3.63 -13.08 -9.98
C GLY A 129 -5.05 -13.67 -9.93
N THR A 130 -5.56 -14.00 -8.73
CA THR A 130 -6.87 -14.65 -8.54
C THR A 130 -8.03 -13.90 -9.21
N ARG A 131 -9.06 -14.66 -9.61
CA ARG A 131 -10.34 -14.15 -10.12
C ARG A 131 -11.44 -14.16 -9.06
N ASP A 132 -11.16 -14.73 -7.89
CA ASP A 132 -12.08 -14.72 -6.76
C ASP A 132 -11.98 -13.38 -6.01
N PRO A 133 -13.03 -12.53 -6.04
CA PRO A 133 -13.02 -11.26 -5.33
C PRO A 133 -12.97 -11.40 -3.80
N GLU A 134 -13.49 -12.50 -3.22
CA GLU A 134 -13.46 -12.69 -1.77
C GLU A 134 -12.04 -13.03 -1.30
N LEU A 135 -11.36 -13.92 -2.03
CA LEU A 135 -9.95 -14.19 -1.79
C LEU A 135 -9.09 -12.93 -2.01
N LEU A 136 -9.35 -12.16 -3.07
CA LEU A 136 -8.63 -10.92 -3.34
C LEU A 136 -8.79 -9.90 -2.18
N GLU A 137 -10.00 -9.77 -1.62
CA GLU A 137 -10.25 -8.96 -0.44
C GLU A 137 -9.39 -9.42 0.74
N ARG A 138 -9.34 -10.73 1.00
CA ARG A 138 -8.54 -11.30 2.09
C ARG A 138 -7.04 -11.05 1.92
N ILE A 139 -6.53 -11.13 0.69
CA ILE A 139 -5.15 -10.79 0.37
C ILE A 139 -4.87 -9.32 0.67
N PHE A 140 -5.74 -8.41 0.25
CA PHE A 140 -5.60 -6.98 0.54
C PHE A 140 -5.72 -6.65 2.03
N VAL A 141 -6.59 -7.34 2.76
CA VAL A 141 -6.69 -7.24 4.22
C VAL A 141 -5.38 -7.68 4.87
N CYS A 142 -4.82 -8.83 4.45
CA CYS A 142 -3.53 -9.32 4.95
C CYS A 142 -2.41 -8.28 4.73
N LEU A 143 -2.24 -7.80 3.50
CA LEU A 143 -1.22 -6.79 3.16
C LEU A 143 -1.42 -5.50 3.97
N SER A 144 -2.66 -5.05 4.16
CA SER A 144 -2.98 -3.86 4.95
C SER A 144 -2.59 -4.01 6.42
N TYR A 145 -2.81 -5.18 7.02
CA TYR A 145 -2.40 -5.44 8.40
C TYR A 145 -0.89 -5.60 8.55
N LEU A 146 -0.21 -6.27 7.61
CA LEU A 146 1.25 -6.31 7.59
C LEU A 146 1.84 -4.89 7.58
N PHE A 147 1.26 -3.99 6.77
CA PHE A 147 1.61 -2.57 6.75
C PHE A 147 1.35 -1.91 8.10
N LYS A 148 0.17 -2.11 8.69
CA LYS A 148 -0.22 -1.55 9.97
C LYS A 148 0.73 -1.94 11.11
N PHE A 149 1.22 -3.18 11.14
CA PHE A 149 2.09 -3.66 12.21
C PHE A 149 3.56 -3.36 11.97
N LEU A 150 4.01 -3.33 10.71
CA LEU A 150 5.43 -3.22 10.38
C LEU A 150 5.86 -1.84 9.87
N TRP A 151 4.95 -0.87 9.75
CA TRP A 151 5.27 0.45 9.15
C TRP A 151 6.48 1.14 9.79
N ARG A 152 6.69 0.97 11.11
CA ARG A 152 7.80 1.62 11.84
C ARG A 152 9.16 1.14 11.36
N TYR A 153 9.23 -0.09 10.87
CA TYR A 153 10.42 -0.70 10.29
C TYR A 153 10.51 -0.35 8.80
N MET A 154 9.40 -0.45 8.07
CA MET A 154 9.32 -0.09 6.65
C MET A 154 9.75 1.36 6.35
N VAL A 155 9.40 2.32 7.22
CA VAL A 155 9.79 3.72 7.05
C VAL A 155 11.31 3.91 7.17
N LYS A 156 12.01 3.08 7.95
CA LYS A 156 13.47 3.13 8.07
C LYS A 156 14.16 2.64 6.80
N ASP A 157 13.59 1.65 6.12
CA ASP A 157 14.12 1.07 4.88
C ASP A 157 13.28 1.43 3.66
N ILE A 158 12.77 2.66 3.61
CA ILE A 158 11.78 3.06 2.60
C ILE A 158 12.26 2.82 1.15
N ASP A 159 13.55 2.95 0.89
CA ASP A 159 14.18 2.67 -0.41
C ASP A 159 13.98 1.21 -0.85
N LEU A 160 14.13 0.26 0.08
CA LEU A 160 13.93 -1.18 -0.17
C LEU A 160 12.45 -1.48 -0.39
N ILE A 161 11.58 -0.96 0.47
CA ILE A 161 10.14 -1.20 0.39
C ILE A 161 9.56 -0.57 -0.88
N PHE A 162 10.05 0.60 -1.27
CA PHE A 162 9.68 1.23 -2.54
C PHE A 162 9.99 0.31 -3.72
N LYS A 163 11.23 -0.19 -3.84
CA LYS A 163 11.62 -1.11 -4.92
C LYS A 163 10.78 -2.39 -4.96
N LEU A 164 10.34 -2.86 -3.79
CA LEU A 164 9.45 -4.02 -3.67
C LEU A 164 8.03 -3.72 -4.21
N TYR A 165 7.55 -2.48 -4.07
CA TYR A 165 6.21 -2.03 -4.43
C TYR A 165 6.06 -1.53 -5.86
N VAL A 166 7.10 -0.93 -6.46
CA VAL A 166 7.00 -0.37 -7.82
C VAL A 166 6.45 -1.36 -8.86
N PRO A 167 6.82 -2.65 -8.86
CA PRO A 167 6.24 -3.62 -9.80
C PRO A 167 4.71 -3.74 -9.71
N LEU A 168 4.10 -3.44 -8.56
CA LEU A 168 2.64 -3.44 -8.37
C LEU A 168 1.96 -2.17 -8.94
N LEU A 169 2.71 -1.10 -9.12
CA LEU A 169 2.24 0.17 -9.70
C LEU A 169 2.29 0.18 -11.24
N GLY A 170 3.03 -0.76 -11.83
CA GLY A 170 3.26 -0.82 -13.28
C GLY A 170 1.99 -1.04 -14.10
N SER A 171 1.98 -0.57 -15.34
CA SER A 171 0.83 -0.63 -16.25
C SER A 171 0.38 -2.07 -16.59
N GLN A 172 1.26 -3.06 -16.43
CA GLN A 172 0.96 -4.48 -16.62
C GLN A 172 0.04 -5.06 -15.55
N GLN A 173 -0.09 -4.38 -14.40
CA GLN A 173 -0.95 -4.82 -13.31
C GLN A 173 -2.40 -4.39 -13.53
N LYS A 174 -3.33 -5.20 -13.01
CA LYS A 174 -4.75 -4.87 -13.02
C LYS A 174 -5.00 -3.59 -12.22
N LYS A 175 -5.96 -2.76 -12.66
CA LYS A 175 -6.24 -1.44 -12.08
C LYS A 175 -6.32 -1.46 -10.55
N TYR A 176 -7.03 -2.43 -9.99
CA TYR A 176 -7.22 -2.56 -8.55
C TYR A 176 -5.95 -2.89 -7.76
N VAL A 177 -4.99 -3.61 -8.36
CA VAL A 177 -3.69 -3.87 -7.74
C VAL A 177 -2.90 -2.57 -7.68
N ARG A 178 -2.90 -1.80 -8.78
CA ARG A 178 -2.24 -0.49 -8.83
C ARG A 178 -2.84 0.50 -7.84
N ASP A 179 -4.17 0.56 -7.76
CA ASP A 179 -4.89 1.41 -6.82
C ASP A 179 -4.54 1.03 -5.37
N PHE A 180 -4.64 -0.26 -5.03
CA PHE A 180 -4.26 -0.76 -3.70
C PHE A 180 -2.80 -0.44 -3.37
N ALA A 181 -1.88 -0.71 -4.28
CA ALA A 181 -0.45 -0.48 -4.06
C ALA A 181 -0.14 1.00 -3.83
N ALA A 182 -0.76 1.90 -4.62
CA ALA A 182 -0.56 3.33 -4.47
C ALA A 182 -1.15 3.84 -3.14
N GLU A 183 -2.38 3.43 -2.79
CA GLU A 183 -3.07 3.86 -1.56
C GLU A 183 -2.38 3.35 -0.30
N SER A 184 -2.04 2.05 -0.26
CA SER A 184 -1.36 1.44 0.88
C SER A 184 0.06 1.99 1.08
N PHE A 185 0.82 2.22 0.00
CA PHE A 185 2.17 2.79 0.11
C PHE A 185 2.15 4.28 0.45
N ALA A 186 1.15 5.04 0.00
CA ALA A 186 0.97 6.44 0.39
C ALA A 186 0.88 6.63 1.92
N PHE A 187 0.31 5.67 2.65
CA PHE A 187 0.33 5.68 4.12
C PHE A 187 1.76 5.69 4.69
N LEU A 188 2.68 4.91 4.12
CA LEU A 188 4.09 4.93 4.51
C LEU A 188 4.75 6.25 4.11
N LEU A 189 4.49 6.72 2.88
CA LEU A 189 5.06 7.97 2.38
C LEU A 189 4.71 9.16 3.26
N ARG A 190 3.48 9.25 3.77
CA ARG A 190 3.05 10.30 4.69
C ARG A 190 3.84 10.31 6.00
N LYS A 191 4.40 9.17 6.43
CA LYS A 191 5.16 9.02 7.68
C LYS A 191 6.66 9.27 7.56
N VAL A 192 7.21 9.27 6.34
CA VAL A 192 8.63 9.62 6.12
C VAL A 192 8.86 11.08 6.47
N THR A 193 9.83 11.40 7.32
CA THR A 193 10.09 12.78 7.74
C THR A 193 10.72 13.62 6.63
N ASP A 194 11.75 13.08 5.96
CA ASP A 194 12.43 13.77 4.86
C ASP A 194 11.68 13.57 3.54
N LYS A 195 10.76 14.50 3.25
CA LYS A 195 10.00 14.51 1.99
C LYS A 195 10.87 14.82 0.77
N GLY A 196 11.97 15.55 0.94
CA GLY A 196 12.90 15.89 -0.14
C GLY A 196 13.56 14.63 -0.67
N LYS A 197 14.25 13.91 0.22
CA LYS A 197 14.89 12.63 -0.13
C LYS A 197 13.88 11.62 -0.68
N LEU A 198 12.66 11.60 -0.14
CA LEU A 198 11.60 10.71 -0.63
C LEU A 198 11.21 11.01 -2.09
N VAL A 199 10.97 12.28 -2.41
CA VAL A 199 10.63 12.69 -3.79
C VAL A 199 11.81 12.40 -4.72
N ASP A 200 13.04 12.69 -4.27
CA ASP A 200 14.24 12.46 -5.07
C ASP A 200 14.46 10.97 -5.37
N MET A 201 14.23 10.11 -4.38
CA MET A 201 14.28 8.65 -4.53
C MET A 201 13.26 8.16 -5.56
N MET A 202 12.00 8.62 -5.49
CA MET A 202 10.97 8.18 -6.42
C MET A 202 11.25 8.65 -7.85
N LEU A 203 11.66 9.90 -8.03
CA LEU A 203 11.91 10.46 -9.37
C LEU A 203 13.20 9.91 -9.99
N SER A 204 14.29 9.75 -9.22
CA SER A 204 15.54 9.15 -9.72
C SER A 204 15.36 7.70 -10.18
N TYR A 205 14.40 6.97 -9.61
CA TYR A 205 14.07 5.62 -10.09
C TYR A 205 13.59 5.61 -11.56
N LEU A 206 12.97 6.69 -12.03
CA LEU A 206 12.49 6.81 -13.41
C LEU A 206 13.62 6.89 -14.43
N GLU A 207 14.83 7.29 -14.02
CA GLU A 207 15.98 7.39 -14.93
C GLU A 207 16.35 6.03 -15.52
N THR A 208 16.16 4.97 -14.74
CA THR A 208 16.41 3.57 -15.15
C THR A 208 15.13 2.83 -15.50
N HIS A 209 13.96 3.36 -15.12
CA HIS A 209 12.66 2.70 -15.30
C HIS A 209 11.57 3.69 -15.77
N PRO A 210 11.74 4.32 -16.95
CA PRO A 210 10.84 5.38 -17.42
C PRO A 210 9.39 4.93 -17.63
N GLN A 211 9.16 3.63 -17.83
CA GLN A 211 7.82 3.04 -17.93
C GLN A 211 6.97 3.18 -16.65
N ASN A 212 7.59 3.51 -15.52
CA ASN A 212 6.91 3.63 -14.23
C ASN A 212 6.43 5.06 -13.92
N SER A 213 6.60 6.04 -14.82
CA SER A 213 6.17 7.43 -14.60
C SER A 213 4.72 7.54 -14.14
N ASP A 214 3.79 6.83 -14.78
CA ASP A 214 2.37 6.89 -14.42
C ASP A 214 2.11 6.29 -13.02
N GLY A 215 2.77 5.17 -12.70
CA GLY A 215 2.65 4.52 -11.40
C GLY A 215 3.16 5.40 -10.26
N ILE A 216 4.31 6.05 -10.47
CA ILE A 216 4.89 7.01 -9.51
C ILE A 216 4.03 8.28 -9.43
N GLY A 217 3.51 8.77 -10.54
CA GLY A 217 2.57 9.89 -10.57
C GLY A 217 1.29 9.61 -9.78
N ARG A 218 0.75 8.38 -9.91
CA ARG A 218 -0.39 7.95 -9.10
C ARG A 218 -0.03 7.86 -7.61
N LEU A 219 1.15 7.34 -7.29
CA LEU A 219 1.61 7.25 -5.91
C LEU A 219 1.81 8.64 -5.26
N LEU A 220 2.39 9.59 -5.99
CA LEU A 220 2.50 10.99 -5.58
C LEU A 220 1.12 11.60 -5.31
N PHE A 221 0.15 11.36 -6.19
CA PHE A 221 -1.25 11.75 -5.97
C PHE A 221 -1.79 11.14 -4.67
N GLU A 222 -1.67 9.83 -4.46
CA GLU A 222 -2.18 9.19 -3.26
C GLU A 222 -1.53 9.73 -1.98
N ALA A 223 -0.24 10.11 -2.03
CA ALA A 223 0.43 10.72 -0.88
C ALA A 223 -0.18 12.07 -0.47
N VAL A 224 -0.67 12.86 -1.44
CA VAL A 224 -1.23 14.20 -1.24
C VAL A 224 -2.76 14.24 -1.26
N LYS A 225 -3.43 13.14 -1.63
CA LYS A 225 -4.89 12.98 -1.62
C LYS A 225 -5.43 13.00 -0.20
N GLY A 226 -6.40 13.86 0.07
CA GLY A 226 -7.19 13.86 1.30
C GLY A 226 -8.53 13.12 1.13
N VAL A 227 -9.38 13.14 2.16
CA VAL A 227 -10.70 12.50 2.11
C VAL A 227 -11.76 13.48 1.60
N LYS A 228 -12.87 12.98 1.04
CA LYS A 228 -14.06 13.78 0.67
C LYS A 228 -13.74 15.04 -0.16
N GLY A 229 -12.98 14.89 -1.25
CA GLY A 229 -12.66 16.02 -2.13
C GLY A 229 -11.73 17.07 -1.49
N GLN A 230 -10.94 16.69 -0.49
CA GLN A 230 -9.90 17.52 0.13
C GLN A 230 -8.50 17.03 -0.22
N THR A 231 -7.48 17.84 0.04
CA THR A 231 -6.07 17.47 -0.02
C THR A 231 -5.50 17.15 1.36
N HIS A 232 -4.48 16.30 1.42
CA HIS A 232 -3.75 15.99 2.66
C HIS A 232 -2.70 17.07 2.94
N SER A 233 -2.32 17.26 4.21
CA SER A 233 -1.29 18.24 4.62
C SER A 233 0.09 17.98 4.01
N CYS A 234 0.36 16.78 3.50
CA CYS A 234 1.59 16.49 2.76
C CYS A 234 1.67 17.20 1.40
N LEU A 235 0.54 17.68 0.84
CA LEU A 235 0.52 18.41 -0.42
C LEU A 235 1.51 19.57 -0.43
N ASP A 236 1.45 20.41 0.62
CA ASP A 236 2.21 21.66 0.72
C ASP A 236 3.74 21.45 0.78
N THR A 237 4.18 20.21 1.04
CA THR A 237 5.60 19.84 1.03
C THR A 237 5.96 19.03 -0.21
N VAL A 238 5.21 17.96 -0.49
CA VAL A 238 5.55 16.98 -1.54
C VAL A 238 5.40 17.58 -2.93
N LEU A 239 4.30 18.30 -3.19
CA LEU A 239 4.02 18.80 -4.54
C LEU A 239 5.01 19.90 -4.96
N PRO A 240 5.34 20.92 -4.13
CA PRO A 240 6.38 21.88 -4.47
C PRO A 240 7.76 21.26 -4.69
N LEU A 241 8.13 20.25 -3.91
CA LEU A 241 9.40 19.53 -4.10
C LEU A 241 9.43 18.81 -5.45
N ALA A 242 8.37 18.08 -5.80
CA ALA A 242 8.28 17.38 -7.07
C ALA A 242 8.30 18.36 -8.26
N LEU A 243 7.57 19.49 -8.16
CA LEU A 243 7.58 20.55 -9.18
C LEU A 243 8.99 21.12 -9.42
N LYS A 244 9.77 21.34 -8.36
CA LYS A 244 11.15 21.85 -8.49
C LYS A 244 12.05 20.91 -9.28
N ARG A 245 11.80 19.59 -9.26
CA ARG A 245 12.61 18.59 -9.99
C ARG A 245 12.36 18.56 -11.50
N LEU A 246 11.44 19.38 -12.01
CA LEU A 246 11.34 19.66 -13.44
C LEU A 246 12.55 20.43 -13.99
N ASP A 247 13.46 20.92 -13.13
CA ASP A 247 14.76 21.47 -13.52
C ASP A 247 15.75 20.43 -14.07
N GLY A 248 15.42 19.13 -13.98
CA GLY A 248 16.28 18.05 -14.43
C GLY A 248 17.37 17.65 -13.42
N SER A 249 17.33 18.17 -12.18
CA SER A 249 18.37 17.93 -11.16
C SER A 249 18.41 16.49 -10.63
N VAL A 250 17.32 15.73 -10.77
CA VAL A 250 17.17 14.39 -10.18
C VAL A 250 16.95 13.29 -11.23
N CYS A 251 16.17 13.59 -12.26
CA CYS A 251 15.92 12.72 -13.40
C CYS A 251 15.61 13.59 -14.63
N SER A 252 15.53 12.99 -15.82
CA SER A 252 15.08 13.68 -17.01
C SER A 252 13.78 14.46 -16.76
N ALA A 253 13.75 15.74 -17.15
CA ALA A 253 12.59 16.61 -17.00
C ALA A 253 11.33 16.01 -17.64
N GLU A 254 11.48 15.24 -18.73
CA GLU A 254 10.37 14.54 -19.38
C GLU A 254 9.75 13.45 -18.49
N PHE A 255 10.56 12.71 -17.72
CA PHE A 255 10.05 11.66 -16.82
C PHE A 255 9.35 12.27 -15.60
N ALA A 256 9.95 13.31 -15.01
CA ALA A 256 9.31 14.08 -13.94
C ALA A 256 8.00 14.71 -14.41
N ARG A 257 7.96 15.26 -15.63
CA ARG A 257 6.75 15.82 -16.24
C ARG A 257 5.65 14.80 -16.39
N ARG A 258 5.95 13.60 -16.90
CA ARG A 258 4.94 12.53 -17.05
C ARG A 258 4.35 12.11 -15.71
N ALA A 259 5.20 11.92 -14.70
CA ALA A 259 4.74 11.58 -13.35
C ALA A 259 3.83 12.69 -12.77
N LEU A 260 4.25 13.95 -12.88
CA LEU A 260 3.45 15.08 -12.42
C LEU A 260 2.15 15.24 -13.20
N GLN A 261 2.16 15.05 -14.52
CA GLN A 261 0.95 15.09 -15.35
C GLN A 261 -0.08 14.09 -14.83
N GLN A 262 0.34 12.86 -14.55
CA GLN A 262 -0.53 11.85 -13.95
C GLN A 262 -1.01 12.24 -12.54
N THR A 263 -0.15 12.86 -11.71
CA THR A 263 -0.55 13.39 -10.39
C THR A 263 -1.63 14.48 -10.51
N PHE A 264 -1.45 15.44 -11.41
CA PHE A 264 -2.39 16.55 -11.62
C PHE A 264 -3.72 16.08 -12.22
N THR A 265 -3.70 15.15 -13.17
CA THR A 265 -4.93 14.57 -13.71
C THR A 265 -5.74 13.87 -12.61
N ALA A 266 -5.09 13.09 -11.73
CA ALA A 266 -5.75 12.43 -10.61
C ALA A 266 -6.26 13.43 -9.56
N LEU A 267 -5.50 14.48 -9.25
CA LEU A 267 -5.95 15.57 -8.37
C LEU A 267 -7.19 16.29 -8.92
N GLY A 268 -7.19 16.63 -10.20
CA GLY A 268 -8.34 17.27 -10.86
C GLY A 268 -9.58 16.38 -10.81
N GLN A 269 -9.45 15.08 -11.04
CA GLN A 269 -10.58 14.15 -10.91
C GLN A 269 -11.11 14.06 -9.47
N HIS A 270 -10.23 14.02 -8.47
CA HIS A 270 -10.60 13.94 -7.06
C HIS A 270 -11.31 15.21 -6.56
N LEU A 271 -10.88 16.37 -7.05
CA LEU A 271 -11.41 17.68 -6.64
C LEU A 271 -12.60 18.14 -7.50
N ALA A 272 -12.94 17.43 -8.59
CA ALA A 272 -13.99 17.85 -9.52
C ALA A 272 -15.37 18.05 -8.86
N GLY A 273 -15.67 17.31 -7.81
CA GLY A 273 -16.91 17.46 -7.03
C GLY A 273 -16.86 18.55 -5.96
N SER A 274 -15.70 19.17 -5.73
CA SER A 274 -15.51 20.24 -4.74
C SER A 274 -14.40 21.22 -5.17
N PRO A 275 -14.57 21.95 -6.30
CA PRO A 275 -13.53 22.81 -6.87
C PRO A 275 -13.03 23.90 -5.92
N GLU A 276 -13.85 24.32 -4.96
CA GLU A 276 -13.49 25.29 -3.90
C GLU A 276 -12.28 24.83 -3.06
N ASN A 277 -12.04 23.51 -2.98
CA ASN A 277 -10.92 22.93 -2.25
C ASN A 277 -9.62 22.85 -3.08
N SER A 278 -9.60 23.39 -4.31
CA SER A 278 -8.41 23.37 -5.18
C SER A 278 -7.34 24.40 -4.79
N SER A 279 -7.67 25.38 -3.94
CA SER A 279 -6.76 26.47 -3.54
C SER A 279 -5.35 26.01 -3.09
N PRO A 280 -5.20 24.96 -2.26
CA PRO A 280 -3.87 24.48 -1.86
C PRO A 280 -3.01 23.99 -3.04
N VAL A 281 -3.63 23.36 -4.05
CA VAL A 281 -2.94 22.89 -5.26
C VAL A 281 -2.42 24.08 -6.05
N TRP A 282 -3.25 25.11 -6.24
CA TRP A 282 -2.85 26.35 -6.91
C TRP A 282 -1.72 27.08 -6.19
N ASN A 283 -1.71 27.07 -4.86
CA ASN A 283 -0.63 27.65 -4.08
C ASN A 283 0.70 26.91 -4.31
N CYS A 284 0.68 25.57 -4.33
CA CYS A 284 1.87 24.78 -4.66
C CYS A 284 2.40 25.07 -6.06
N LEU A 285 1.50 25.21 -7.04
CA LEU A 285 1.82 25.58 -8.41
C LEU A 285 2.47 26.98 -8.51
N LYS A 286 1.94 27.97 -7.79
CA LYS A 286 2.55 29.31 -7.70
C LYS A 286 3.97 29.24 -7.14
N VAL A 287 4.20 28.45 -6.09
CA VAL A 287 5.55 28.24 -5.53
C VAL A 287 6.49 27.63 -6.57
N GLY A 288 6.02 26.65 -7.35
CA GLY A 288 6.78 26.08 -8.47
C GLY A 288 7.13 27.12 -9.53
N LEU A 289 6.18 27.93 -9.98
CA LEU A 289 6.43 28.99 -10.97
C LEU A 289 7.43 30.04 -10.47
N ILE A 290 7.31 30.47 -9.21
CA ILE A 290 8.23 31.43 -8.61
C ILE A 290 9.66 30.87 -8.60
N PHE A 291 9.82 29.58 -8.31
CA PHE A 291 11.14 28.93 -8.32
C PHE A 291 11.81 29.00 -9.68
N PHE A 292 11.08 28.76 -10.77
CA PHE A 292 11.67 28.82 -12.10
C PHE A 292 11.75 30.24 -12.70
N GLY A 293 10.92 31.16 -12.22
CA GLY A 293 10.85 32.53 -12.71
C GLY A 293 10.66 32.59 -14.24
N LYS A 294 11.44 33.43 -14.92
CA LYS A 294 11.42 33.56 -16.39
C LYS A 294 12.04 32.36 -17.14
N LYS A 295 12.65 31.41 -16.42
CA LYS A 295 13.29 30.22 -16.98
C LYS A 295 12.43 28.96 -16.76
N ALA A 296 11.13 29.12 -16.55
CA ALA A 296 10.20 28.00 -16.43
C ALA A 296 10.30 27.10 -17.66
N PRO A 297 10.64 25.80 -17.47
CA PRO A 297 10.59 24.83 -18.54
C PRO A 297 9.18 24.84 -19.18
N PRO A 298 9.06 24.75 -20.52
CA PRO A 298 7.75 24.63 -21.19
C PRO A 298 6.83 23.60 -20.54
N GLU A 299 7.42 22.51 -20.03
CA GLU A 299 6.80 21.42 -19.28
C GLU A 299 5.99 21.88 -18.07
N VAL A 300 6.44 22.93 -17.38
CA VAL A 300 5.71 23.53 -16.26
C VAL A 300 4.40 24.12 -16.73
N TYR A 301 4.41 24.87 -17.84
CA TYR A 301 3.22 25.51 -18.39
C TYR A 301 2.18 24.49 -18.89
N PHE A 302 2.63 23.35 -19.44
CA PHE A 302 1.71 22.27 -19.85
C PHE A 302 0.88 21.70 -18.68
N LEU A 303 1.37 21.77 -17.44
CA LEU A 303 0.60 21.36 -16.27
C LEU A 303 -0.54 22.34 -15.95
N PHE A 304 -0.41 23.62 -16.31
CA PHE A 304 -1.41 24.67 -16.07
C PHE A 304 -2.54 24.67 -17.10
N PHE A 305 -2.23 24.37 -18.37
CA PHE A 305 -3.19 24.45 -19.48
C PHE A 305 -3.81 23.09 -19.86
N ASN A 306 -3.78 22.13 -18.93
CA ASN A 306 -4.41 20.84 -19.17
C ASN A 306 -5.93 20.99 -18.97
N SER A 307 -6.72 20.54 -19.95
CA SER A 307 -8.18 20.71 -20.04
C SER A 307 -8.99 20.16 -18.85
N THR A 308 -8.34 19.45 -17.93
CA THR A 308 -8.94 18.96 -16.69
C THR A 308 -9.16 20.11 -15.69
N TRP A 309 -8.28 21.11 -15.68
CA TRP A 309 -8.36 22.27 -14.76
C TRP A 309 -9.14 23.44 -15.33
N ASP A 310 -9.30 23.55 -16.65
CA ASP A 310 -10.10 24.60 -17.29
C ASP A 310 -11.60 24.58 -16.92
N LYS A 311 -12.06 23.50 -16.27
CA LYS A 311 -13.44 23.32 -15.78
C LYS A 311 -13.59 23.55 -14.27
N MET A 312 -12.51 23.91 -13.57
CA MET A 312 -12.45 24.20 -12.13
C MET A 312 -12.29 25.69 -11.88
#